data_AF-A0A059FZE1-F1
#
_entry.id   AF-A0A059FZE1-F1
#
_cell.length_a   1.000
_cell.length_b   1.000
_cell.length_c   1.000
_cell.angle_alpha   90.00
_cell.angle_beta   90.00
_cell.angle_gamma   90.00
#
_symmetry.space_group_name_H-M   'P 1'
#
loop_
_entity.id
_entity.type
_entity.pdbx_description
1 polymer ?
#
loop_
_entity_poly.entity_id
_entity_poly.type
_entity_poly.pdbx_seq_one_letter_code
_entity_poly.pdbx_strand_id
1 'polypeptide(L)'
;MPGKVLVLGGAGYVGSHCCRAFSEAGWDVTVFDNLSTGWRDLVRWGKLIEGDLNSPGDIEAAFSAIKPDAVAHFAASTLVGESVTEPGKYYRNNTFTTLNVLDAMQRHNTRAIIFSSTCAIFGHAQTEFLAEDHPKNPINPYGMSKLMVEQMLAGFDHAHGIRSACLRYFNAAGADRQALTGERHACETHLIPLALKGAYDPGYSFTITGTDFDTPDGTALRDYIHVEDLAEAHLLALNALEQGAPSNAFNLGTGRGTSVAEIVDAVERERAGACPARSDRAALATPPV
;
A
#
# COMPACT_ATOMS: atom_id res chain seq x y z
N MET A 1 24.72 -4.59 13.45
CA MET A 1 23.27 -4.47 13.73
C MET A 1 22.64 -3.87 12.48
N PRO A 2 21.41 -4.21 12.13
CA PRO A 2 20.70 -3.55 11.03
C PRO A 2 20.68 -2.03 11.24
N GLY A 3 20.58 -1.26 10.15
CA GLY A 3 20.62 0.19 10.17
C GLY A 3 19.38 0.85 10.77
N LYS A 4 19.24 2.15 10.51
CA LYS A 4 18.07 2.95 10.85
C LYS A 4 17.14 3.07 9.64
N VAL A 5 15.86 2.81 9.85
CA VAL A 5 14.84 2.95 8.81
C VAL A 5 13.83 4.03 9.19
N LEU A 6 13.66 5.01 8.30
CA LEU A 6 12.61 6.00 8.40
C LEU A 6 11.37 5.51 7.62
N VAL A 7 10.29 5.21 8.33
CA VAL A 7 9.05 4.69 7.76
C VAL A 7 8.04 5.82 7.60
N LEU A 8 7.81 6.26 6.36
CA LEU A 8 6.85 7.29 6.03
C LEU A 8 5.46 6.66 5.90
N GLY A 9 4.47 7.10 6.67
CA GLY A 9 3.14 6.47 6.68
C GLY A 9 3.07 5.21 7.54
N GLY A 10 3.98 5.07 8.53
CA GLY A 10 4.07 3.90 9.40
C GLY A 10 2.93 3.76 10.42
N ALA A 11 2.07 4.77 10.58
CA ALA A 11 0.88 4.69 11.44
C ALA A 11 -0.35 4.13 10.70
N GLY A 12 -0.22 3.82 9.39
CA GLY A 12 -1.27 3.20 8.58
C GLY A 12 -1.27 1.67 8.63
N TYR A 13 -2.17 1.06 7.84
CA TYR A 13 -2.38 -0.39 7.82
C TYR A 13 -1.12 -1.18 7.43
N VAL A 14 -0.65 -1.08 6.18
CA VAL A 14 0.55 -1.83 5.71
C VAL A 14 1.81 -1.32 6.41
N GLY A 15 1.92 0.00 6.61
CA GLY A 15 3.08 0.62 7.26
C GLY A 15 3.36 0.09 8.66
N SER A 16 2.32 -0.07 9.50
CA SER A 16 2.48 -0.58 10.87
C SER A 16 2.92 -2.05 10.91
N HIS A 17 2.44 -2.89 9.98
CA HIS A 17 2.89 -4.28 9.84
C HIS A 17 4.36 -4.34 9.41
N CYS A 18 4.77 -3.46 8.48
CA CYS A 18 6.17 -3.34 8.07
C CYS A 18 7.06 -2.84 9.22
N CYS A 19 6.62 -1.86 10.00
CA CYS A 19 7.32 -1.40 11.20
C CYS A 19 7.59 -2.55 12.18
N ARG A 20 6.60 -3.42 12.40
CA ARG A 20 6.79 -4.64 13.20
C ARG A 20 7.89 -5.52 12.62
N ALA A 21 7.74 -5.91 11.35
CA ALA A 21 8.68 -6.82 10.69
C ALA A 21 10.12 -6.26 10.71
N PHE A 22 10.29 -4.96 10.47
CA PHE A 22 11.60 -4.31 10.52
C PHE A 22 12.18 -4.32 11.94
N SER A 23 11.38 -3.98 12.95
CA SER A 23 11.81 -3.95 14.35
C SER A 23 12.18 -5.34 14.86
N GLU A 24 11.39 -6.36 14.56
CA GLU A 24 11.67 -7.76 14.92
C GLU A 24 12.93 -8.29 14.23
N ALA A 25 13.23 -7.81 13.02
CA ALA A 25 14.49 -8.09 12.33
C ALA A 25 15.69 -7.27 12.85
N GLY A 26 15.47 -6.36 13.81
CA GLY A 26 16.51 -5.60 14.50
C GLY A 26 16.84 -4.22 13.92
N TRP A 27 16.02 -3.69 13.00
CA TRP A 27 16.15 -2.31 12.52
C TRP A 27 15.74 -1.29 13.59
N ASP A 28 16.44 -0.17 13.64
CA ASP A 28 16.01 1.00 14.44
C ASP A 28 14.95 1.78 13.64
N VAL A 29 13.67 1.52 13.97
CA VAL A 29 12.52 2.07 13.25
C VAL A 29 12.11 3.43 13.83
N THR A 30 12.02 4.43 12.95
CA THR A 30 11.31 5.69 13.24
C THR A 30 10.19 5.89 12.24
N VAL A 31 8.98 6.13 12.73
CA VAL A 31 7.80 6.45 11.93
C VAL A 31 7.70 7.96 11.75
N PHE A 32 7.47 8.39 10.52
CA PHE A 32 7.07 9.76 10.18
C PHE A 32 5.67 9.73 9.59
N ASP A 33 4.70 10.37 10.25
CA ASP A 33 3.29 10.30 9.86
C ASP A 33 2.53 11.56 10.29
N ASN A 34 1.62 12.08 9.46
CA ASN A 34 0.78 13.22 9.82
C ASN A 34 -0.55 12.80 10.48
N LEU A 35 -0.78 11.49 10.63
CA LEU A 35 -1.98 10.88 11.22
C LEU A 35 -3.29 11.25 10.51
N SER A 36 -3.22 11.69 9.24
CA SER A 36 -4.40 12.04 8.44
C SER A 36 -5.33 10.86 8.22
N THR A 37 -4.75 9.67 8.05
CA THR A 37 -5.47 8.39 7.92
C THR A 37 -4.85 7.27 8.78
N GLY A 38 -3.66 7.51 9.32
CA GLY A 38 -3.00 6.62 10.27
C GLY A 38 -3.42 6.89 11.71
N TRP A 39 -2.97 6.05 12.62
CA TRP A 39 -3.34 6.13 14.02
C TRP A 39 -2.14 5.95 14.95
N ARG A 40 -2.04 6.83 15.95
CA ARG A 40 -0.89 6.88 16.87
C ARG A 40 -0.65 5.56 17.62
N ASP A 41 -1.72 4.87 18.04
CA ASP A 41 -1.67 3.59 18.75
C ASP A 41 -1.20 2.42 17.88
N LEU A 42 -1.13 2.56 16.55
CA LEU A 42 -0.52 1.57 15.66
C LEU A 42 1.01 1.73 15.58
N VAL A 43 1.59 2.81 16.10
CA VAL A 43 3.03 3.03 16.15
C VAL A 43 3.61 2.35 17.40
N ARG A 44 3.79 1.03 17.32
CA ARG A 44 4.19 0.20 18.47
C ARG A 44 5.66 -0.24 18.45
N TRP A 45 6.29 -0.16 17.29
CA TRP A 45 7.61 -0.76 17.02
C TRP A 45 8.69 0.27 16.68
N GLY A 46 8.49 1.53 17.09
CA GLY A 46 9.40 2.61 16.80
C GLY A 46 8.93 3.92 17.42
N LYS A 47 9.73 4.98 17.26
CA LYS A 47 9.35 6.33 17.66
C LYS A 47 8.45 6.95 16.60
N LEU A 48 7.49 7.78 17.01
CA LEU A 48 6.71 8.61 16.10
C LEU A 48 7.27 10.02 16.04
N ILE A 49 7.54 10.49 14.82
CA ILE A 49 7.68 11.91 14.48
C ILE A 49 6.41 12.29 13.73
N GLU A 50 5.63 13.18 14.32
CA GLU A 50 4.51 13.79 13.60
C GLU A 50 4.99 14.93 12.72
N GLY A 51 4.67 14.86 11.44
CA GLY A 51 5.02 15.87 10.47
C GLY A 51 4.36 15.60 9.12
N ASP A 52 4.35 16.60 8.26
CA ASP A 52 3.71 16.51 6.94
C ASP A 52 4.76 16.47 5.82
N LEU A 53 4.62 15.56 4.85
CA LEU A 53 5.52 15.49 3.71
C LEU A 53 5.37 16.66 2.72
N ASN A 54 4.31 17.48 2.88
CA ASN A 54 4.18 18.76 2.21
C ASN A 54 5.00 19.87 2.89
N SER A 55 5.58 19.62 4.06
CA SER A 55 6.50 20.52 4.75
C SER A 55 7.94 20.05 4.55
N PRO A 56 8.72 20.65 3.63
CA PRO A 56 10.14 20.37 3.50
C PRO A 56 10.91 20.58 4.82
N GLY A 57 10.43 21.46 5.70
CA GLY A 57 11.03 21.71 7.01
C GLY A 57 10.87 20.52 7.97
N ASP A 58 9.69 19.89 7.99
CA ASP A 58 9.43 18.71 8.83
C ASP A 58 10.28 17.53 8.37
N ILE A 59 10.36 17.33 7.05
CA ILE A 59 11.21 16.31 6.43
C ILE A 59 12.68 16.57 6.79
N GLU A 60 13.16 17.80 6.60
CA GLU A 60 14.54 18.18 6.90
C GLU A 60 14.92 17.92 8.37
N ALA A 61 14.02 18.28 9.29
CA ALA A 61 14.20 18.04 10.71
C ALA A 61 14.28 16.54 11.04
N ALA A 62 13.39 15.74 10.45
CA ALA A 62 13.38 14.28 10.64
C ALA A 62 14.67 13.63 10.11
N PHE A 63 15.08 13.97 8.88
CA PHE A 63 16.32 13.44 8.29
C PHE A 63 17.56 13.86 9.10
N SER A 64 17.63 15.12 9.53
CA SER A 64 18.75 15.62 10.35
C SER A 64 18.86 14.92 11.70
N ALA A 65 17.72 14.64 12.34
CA ALA A 65 17.67 14.00 13.65
C ALA A 65 17.99 12.51 13.57
N ILE A 66 17.41 11.81 12.60
CA ILE A 66 17.50 10.34 12.52
C ILE A 66 18.77 9.91 11.78
N LYS A 67 19.10 10.60 10.67
CA LYS A 67 20.11 10.21 9.68
C LYS A 67 19.87 8.77 9.22
N PRO A 68 18.73 8.51 8.54
CA PRO A 68 18.32 7.16 8.19
C PRO A 68 19.24 6.54 7.14
N ASP A 69 19.52 5.25 7.28
CA ASP A 69 20.25 4.46 6.29
C ASP A 69 19.32 4.10 5.12
N ALA A 70 18.03 3.90 5.40
CA ALA A 70 16.99 3.61 4.43
C ALA A 70 15.64 4.30 4.74
N VAL A 71 14.82 4.45 3.70
CA VAL A 71 13.43 4.93 3.80
C VAL A 71 12.47 3.82 3.38
N ALA A 72 11.36 3.64 4.08
CA ALA A 72 10.24 2.82 3.63
C ALA A 72 9.00 3.72 3.47
N HIS A 73 8.52 3.86 2.24
CA HIS A 73 7.53 4.87 1.87
C HIS A 73 6.14 4.26 1.63
N PHE A 74 5.24 4.46 2.59
CA PHE A 74 3.83 4.05 2.56
C PHE A 74 2.86 5.23 2.52
N ALA A 75 3.30 6.44 2.89
CA ALA A 75 2.48 7.65 2.92
C ALA A 75 1.94 8.01 1.52
N ALA A 76 0.65 7.75 1.29
CA ALA A 76 -0.05 8.10 0.06
C ALA A 76 -1.57 8.11 0.29
N SER A 77 -2.29 8.90 -0.51
CA SER A 77 -3.73 8.71 -0.73
C SER A 77 -3.95 7.50 -1.64
N THR A 78 -4.90 6.62 -1.28
CA THR A 78 -5.09 5.31 -1.93
C THR A 78 -6.48 5.07 -2.52
N LEU A 79 -7.46 5.95 -2.28
CA LEU A 79 -8.86 5.74 -2.69
C LEU A 79 -9.05 6.03 -4.19
N VAL A 80 -9.14 4.98 -5.01
CA VAL A 80 -9.27 5.09 -6.47
C VAL A 80 -10.42 5.99 -6.89
N GLY A 81 -11.61 5.80 -6.30
CA GLY A 81 -12.80 6.59 -6.63
C GLY A 81 -12.64 8.09 -6.32
N GLU A 82 -12.06 8.43 -5.17
CA GLU A 82 -11.76 9.81 -4.81
C GLU A 82 -10.71 10.42 -5.75
N SER A 83 -9.73 9.63 -6.22
CA SER A 83 -8.70 10.14 -7.12
C SER A 83 -9.25 10.68 -8.43
N VAL A 84 -10.36 10.13 -8.91
CA VAL A 84 -11.04 10.59 -10.15
C VAL A 84 -11.72 11.93 -9.93
N THR A 85 -12.34 12.13 -8.76
CA THR A 85 -13.05 13.38 -8.44
C THR A 85 -12.10 14.49 -7.95
N GLU A 86 -11.04 14.11 -7.24
CA GLU A 86 -10.07 15.02 -6.61
C GLU A 86 -8.61 14.72 -7.04
N PRO A 87 -8.28 14.77 -8.35
CA PRO A 87 -6.96 14.37 -8.85
C PRO A 87 -5.80 15.18 -8.26
N GLY A 88 -6.03 16.48 -7.99
CA GLY A 88 -5.03 17.36 -7.41
C GLY A 88 -4.55 16.92 -6.02
N LYS A 89 -5.43 16.30 -5.22
CA LYS A 89 -5.09 15.73 -3.91
C LYS A 89 -4.06 14.60 -4.07
N TYR A 90 -4.23 13.75 -5.08
CA TYR A 90 -3.35 12.59 -5.32
C TYR A 90 -1.99 13.01 -5.88
N TYR A 91 -1.95 13.92 -6.85
CA TYR A 91 -0.68 14.43 -7.35
C TYR A 91 0.12 15.18 -6.29
N ARG A 92 -0.55 15.96 -5.42
CA ARG A 92 0.14 16.60 -4.28
C ARG A 92 0.62 15.57 -3.26
N ASN A 93 -0.28 14.74 -2.74
CA ASN A 93 0.02 13.88 -1.60
C ASN A 93 0.84 12.63 -1.94
N ASN A 94 0.85 12.19 -3.20
CA ASN A 94 1.59 11.01 -3.62
C ASN A 94 2.84 11.41 -4.39
N THR A 95 2.72 12.27 -5.40
CA THR A 95 3.84 12.56 -6.31
C THR A 95 4.72 13.70 -5.78
N PHE A 96 4.15 14.87 -5.49
CA PHE A 96 4.92 16.04 -5.06
C PHE A 96 5.60 15.83 -3.70
N THR A 97 4.90 15.26 -2.72
CA THR A 97 5.48 14.88 -1.43
C THR A 97 6.64 13.90 -1.55
N THR A 98 6.53 12.90 -2.45
CA THR A 98 7.64 11.97 -2.70
C THR A 98 8.86 12.69 -3.27
N LEU A 99 8.67 13.69 -4.14
CA LEU A 99 9.79 14.51 -4.62
C LEU A 99 10.51 15.21 -3.46
N ASN A 100 9.78 15.80 -2.51
CA ASN A 100 10.39 16.41 -1.31
C ASN A 100 11.21 15.39 -0.49
N VAL A 101 10.75 14.14 -0.39
CA VAL A 101 11.47 13.05 0.27
C VAL A 101 12.76 12.71 -0.48
N LEU A 102 12.71 12.57 -1.81
CA LEU A 102 13.88 12.25 -2.62
C LEU A 102 14.95 13.35 -2.57
N ASP A 103 14.53 14.63 -2.58
CA ASP A 103 15.43 15.77 -2.39
C ASP A 103 16.08 15.78 -1.00
N ALA A 104 15.36 15.35 0.05
CA ALA A 104 15.92 15.21 1.39
C ALA A 104 16.90 14.01 1.46
N MET A 105 16.53 12.86 0.90
CA MET A 105 17.40 11.69 0.81
C MET A 105 18.73 12.02 0.12
N GLN A 106 18.68 12.76 -0.99
CA GLN A 106 19.87 13.22 -1.69
C GLN A 106 20.76 14.09 -0.79
N ARG A 107 20.19 15.12 -0.13
CA ARG A 107 20.94 16.04 0.74
C ARG A 107 21.55 15.34 1.95
N HIS A 108 20.89 14.32 2.49
CA HIS A 108 21.33 13.57 3.67
C HIS A 108 22.12 12.29 3.35
N ASN A 109 22.38 12.01 2.06
CA ASN A 109 23.08 10.81 1.60
C ASN A 109 22.38 9.49 1.98
N THR A 110 21.06 9.48 2.13
CA THR A 110 20.26 8.26 2.27
C THR A 110 20.01 7.66 0.88
N ARG A 111 20.44 6.42 0.63
CA ARG A 111 20.52 5.85 -0.73
C ARG A 111 19.66 4.61 -0.97
N ALA A 112 18.83 4.23 -0.02
CA ALA A 112 17.92 3.10 -0.17
C ALA A 112 16.48 3.54 0.15
N ILE A 113 15.55 3.21 -0.75
CA ILE A 113 14.12 3.42 -0.53
C ILE A 113 13.30 2.21 -0.98
N ILE A 114 12.46 1.71 -0.08
CA ILE A 114 11.37 0.81 -0.44
C ILE A 114 10.13 1.64 -0.71
N PHE A 115 9.54 1.47 -1.89
CA PHE A 115 8.36 2.21 -2.31
C PHE A 115 7.16 1.27 -2.44
N SER A 116 6.12 1.56 -1.66
CA SER A 116 4.80 0.93 -1.80
C SER A 116 4.12 1.47 -3.06
N SER A 117 4.29 0.73 -4.16
CA SER A 117 3.64 0.99 -5.44
C SER A 117 2.31 0.23 -5.52
N THR A 118 1.74 0.09 -6.71
CA THR A 118 0.45 -0.56 -6.91
C THR A 118 0.36 -1.18 -8.30
N CYS A 119 -0.38 -2.28 -8.44
CA CYS A 119 -0.70 -2.82 -9.75
C CYS A 119 -1.66 -1.93 -10.56
N ALA A 120 -2.29 -0.92 -9.94
CA ALA A 120 -3.09 0.07 -10.68
C ALA A 120 -2.29 0.88 -11.72
N ILE A 121 -0.95 0.82 -11.68
CA ILE A 121 -0.09 1.40 -12.72
C ILE A 121 -0.26 0.71 -14.07
N PHE A 122 -0.70 -0.56 -14.10
CA PHE A 122 -0.84 -1.32 -15.35
C PHE A 122 -2.08 -0.89 -16.15
N GLY A 123 -3.12 -0.42 -15.47
CA GLY A 123 -4.40 -0.09 -16.10
C GLY A 123 -5.22 -1.33 -16.40
N HIS A 124 -5.80 -1.41 -17.60
CA HIS A 124 -6.52 -2.62 -18.03
C HIS A 124 -5.54 -3.77 -18.28
N ALA A 125 -5.85 -4.94 -17.74
CA ALA A 125 -5.10 -6.14 -18.02
C ALA A 125 -5.22 -6.53 -19.51
N GLN A 126 -4.09 -6.81 -20.16
CA GLN A 126 -4.05 -7.32 -21.53
C GLN A 126 -3.83 -8.83 -21.57
N THR A 127 -3.43 -9.40 -20.45
CA THR A 127 -3.13 -10.82 -20.24
C THR A 127 -3.72 -11.27 -18.89
N GLU A 128 -3.90 -12.58 -18.73
CA GLU A 128 -4.39 -13.16 -17.46
C GLU A 128 -3.43 -12.90 -16.29
N PHE A 129 -2.12 -12.92 -16.57
CA PHE A 129 -1.08 -12.62 -15.61
C PHE A 129 -0.41 -11.29 -15.93
N LEU A 130 -0.31 -10.43 -14.93
CA LEU A 130 0.38 -9.15 -15.03
C LEU A 130 1.81 -9.33 -14.56
N ALA A 131 2.73 -9.57 -15.50
CA ALA A 131 4.16 -9.58 -15.25
C ALA A 131 4.71 -8.15 -15.12
N GLU A 132 5.91 -7.99 -14.57
CA GLU A 132 6.51 -6.67 -14.31
C GLU A 132 6.81 -5.85 -15.57
N ASP A 133 6.90 -6.52 -16.73
CA ASP A 133 7.10 -5.94 -18.06
C ASP A 133 5.79 -5.59 -18.77
N HIS A 134 4.63 -5.86 -18.15
CA HIS A 134 3.34 -5.47 -18.69
C HIS A 134 3.27 -3.95 -18.92
N PRO A 135 2.61 -3.48 -20.01
CA PRO A 135 2.44 -2.05 -20.25
C PRO A 135 1.84 -1.31 -19.05
N LYS A 136 2.42 -0.14 -18.73
CA LYS A 136 2.03 0.70 -17.59
C LYS A 136 1.14 1.84 -18.07
N ASN A 137 -0.17 1.56 -18.20
CA ASN A 137 -1.15 2.49 -18.74
C ASN A 137 -2.27 2.79 -17.72
N PRO A 138 -1.97 3.49 -16.62
CA PRO A 138 -2.94 3.70 -15.54
C PRO A 138 -4.18 4.45 -16.03
N ILE A 139 -5.35 4.00 -15.59
CA ILE A 139 -6.66 4.53 -16.03
C ILE A 139 -7.30 5.51 -15.03
N ASN A 140 -6.59 5.82 -13.93
CA ASN A 140 -7.04 6.74 -12.91
C ASN A 140 -5.87 7.56 -12.31
N PRO A 141 -6.15 8.71 -11.67
CA PRO A 141 -5.12 9.57 -11.10
C PRO A 141 -4.31 8.93 -9.96
N TYR A 142 -4.90 8.01 -9.18
CA TYR A 142 -4.15 7.24 -8.18
C TYR A 142 -3.02 6.41 -8.82
N GLY A 143 -3.35 5.58 -9.80
CA GLY A 143 -2.37 4.77 -10.54
C GLY A 143 -1.32 5.63 -11.25
N MET A 144 -1.76 6.74 -11.87
CA MET A 144 -0.84 7.69 -12.51
C MET A 144 0.14 8.31 -11.50
N SER A 145 -0.34 8.72 -10.33
CA SER A 145 0.50 9.33 -9.30
C SER A 145 1.60 8.38 -8.80
N LYS A 146 1.30 7.08 -8.70
CA LYS A 146 2.25 6.02 -8.31
C LYS A 146 3.26 5.72 -9.42
N LEU A 147 2.81 5.67 -10.68
CA LEU A 147 3.70 5.49 -11.83
C LEU A 147 4.70 6.65 -11.96
N MET A 148 4.26 7.89 -11.74
CA MET A 148 5.14 9.06 -11.72
C MET A 148 6.24 8.94 -10.65
N VAL A 149 5.91 8.36 -9.49
CA VAL A 149 6.92 8.10 -8.45
C VAL A 149 7.93 7.04 -8.91
N GLU A 150 7.51 5.93 -9.53
CA GLU A 150 8.46 4.95 -10.09
C GLU A 150 9.41 5.59 -11.12
N GLN A 151 8.92 6.51 -11.93
CA GLN A 151 9.74 7.25 -12.90
C GLN A 151 10.73 8.20 -12.21
N MET A 152 10.30 8.93 -11.17
CA MET A 152 11.19 9.77 -10.38
C MET A 152 12.29 8.93 -9.73
N LEU A 153 11.95 7.79 -9.12
CA LEU A 153 12.91 6.89 -8.49
C LEU A 153 13.98 6.42 -9.48
N ALA A 154 13.61 6.04 -10.71
CA ALA A 154 14.56 5.69 -11.75
C ALA A 154 15.50 6.86 -12.13
N GLY A 155 14.96 8.09 -12.18
CA GLY A 155 15.76 9.31 -12.42
C GLY A 155 16.75 9.60 -11.30
N PHE A 156 16.33 9.49 -10.04
CA PHE A 156 17.17 9.71 -8.87
C PHE A 156 18.23 8.60 -8.68
N ASP A 157 17.94 7.35 -9.04
CA ASP A 157 18.94 6.30 -9.09
C ASP A 157 20.01 6.64 -10.14
N HIS A 158 19.61 6.93 -11.37
CA HIS A 158 20.55 7.26 -12.45
C HIS A 158 21.45 8.46 -12.12
N ALA A 159 20.87 9.53 -11.54
CA ALA A 159 21.61 10.77 -11.29
C ALA A 159 22.38 10.77 -9.96
N HIS A 160 21.87 10.10 -8.93
CA HIS A 160 22.33 10.26 -7.55
C HIS A 160 22.59 8.95 -6.81
N GLY A 161 22.32 7.80 -7.44
CA GLY A 161 22.50 6.48 -6.84
C GLY A 161 21.56 6.19 -5.68
N ILE A 162 20.37 6.81 -5.67
CA ILE A 162 19.30 6.48 -4.73
C ILE A 162 18.59 5.24 -5.27
N ARG A 163 18.95 4.07 -4.71
CA ARG A 163 18.42 2.79 -5.14
C ARG A 163 17.04 2.53 -4.57
N SER A 164 16.17 1.91 -5.36
CA SER A 164 14.78 1.70 -5.00
C SER A 164 14.27 0.29 -5.25
N ALA A 165 13.41 -0.21 -4.37
CA ALA A 165 12.59 -1.39 -4.64
C ALA A 165 11.12 -0.96 -4.70
N CYS A 166 10.53 -1.02 -5.89
CA CYS A 166 9.12 -0.70 -6.11
C CYS A 166 8.27 -1.96 -5.95
N LEU A 167 7.46 -2.04 -4.91
CA LEU A 167 6.64 -3.21 -4.59
C LEU A 167 5.20 -2.94 -5.02
N ARG A 168 4.75 -3.64 -6.06
CA ARG A 168 3.45 -3.44 -6.71
C ARG A 168 2.49 -4.53 -6.26
N TYR A 169 1.42 -4.17 -5.57
CA TYR A 169 0.40 -5.13 -5.15
C TYR A 169 -1.01 -4.60 -5.41
N PHE A 170 -1.96 -5.54 -5.43
CA PHE A 170 -3.39 -5.28 -5.61
C PHE A 170 -4.05 -4.92 -4.29
N ASN A 171 -4.50 -5.94 -3.54
CA ASN A 171 -5.26 -5.76 -2.32
C ASN A 171 -4.51 -6.38 -1.15
N ALA A 172 -4.09 -5.53 -0.20
CA ALA A 172 -3.61 -6.00 1.09
C ALA A 172 -4.81 -6.50 1.91
N ALA A 173 -4.67 -7.65 2.58
CA ALA A 173 -5.73 -8.30 3.34
C ALA A 173 -5.21 -8.94 4.62
N GLY A 174 -6.12 -9.24 5.54
CA GLY A 174 -5.80 -9.88 6.82
C GLY A 174 -5.41 -8.90 7.91
N ALA A 175 -4.73 -9.40 8.93
CA ALA A 175 -4.25 -8.63 10.07
C ALA A 175 -3.09 -9.39 10.74
N ASP A 176 -2.48 -8.78 11.73
CA ASP A 176 -1.56 -9.48 12.61
C ASP A 176 -2.26 -10.66 13.30
N ARG A 177 -1.64 -11.85 13.23
CA ARG A 177 -2.09 -13.06 13.93
C ARG A 177 -2.19 -12.90 15.46
N GLN A 178 -1.41 -12.00 16.05
CA GLN A 178 -1.46 -11.65 17.47
C GLN A 178 -2.41 -10.47 17.77
N ALA A 179 -3.11 -9.95 16.76
CA ALA A 179 -4.03 -8.82 16.86
C ALA A 179 -3.42 -7.54 17.47
N LEU A 180 -2.11 -7.32 17.29
CA LEU A 180 -1.40 -6.14 17.77
C LEU A 180 -1.54 -4.94 16.83
N THR A 181 -1.80 -5.20 15.55
CA THR A 181 -2.13 -4.22 14.52
C THR A 181 -3.09 -4.85 13.50
N GLY A 182 -3.77 -4.04 12.71
CA GLY A 182 -4.76 -4.48 11.74
C GLY A 182 -5.22 -3.32 10.87
N GLU A 183 -6.09 -3.63 9.92
CA GLU A 183 -6.69 -2.61 9.08
C GLU A 183 -7.67 -1.74 9.89
N ARG A 184 -7.47 -0.42 9.84
CA ARG A 184 -8.38 0.55 10.46
C ARG A 184 -8.42 1.82 9.63
N HIS A 185 -9.41 1.94 8.76
CA HIS A 185 -9.68 3.16 8.01
C HIS A 185 -10.92 3.88 8.55
N ALA A 186 -10.86 5.21 8.64
CA ALA A 186 -12.03 6.02 9.02
C ALA A 186 -13.16 5.92 7.97
N CYS A 187 -12.79 5.86 6.69
CA CYS A 187 -13.68 5.54 5.59
C CYS A 187 -13.18 4.23 4.97
N GLU A 188 -13.82 3.12 5.33
CA GLU A 188 -13.45 1.80 4.83
C GLU A 188 -14.07 1.55 3.45
N THR A 189 -13.24 1.14 2.50
CA THR A 189 -13.63 0.88 1.11
C THR A 189 -13.18 -0.48 0.60
N HIS A 190 -12.37 -1.22 1.37
CA HIS A 190 -11.85 -2.51 0.96
C HIS A 190 -12.86 -3.62 1.19
N LEU A 191 -12.84 -4.59 0.28
CA LEU A 191 -13.86 -5.63 0.20
C LEU A 191 -13.99 -6.44 1.49
N ILE A 192 -12.87 -6.96 2.00
CA ILE A 192 -12.86 -7.91 3.13
C ILE A 192 -13.36 -7.24 4.42
N PRO A 193 -12.86 -6.06 4.84
CA PRO A 193 -13.41 -5.34 5.98
C PRO A 193 -14.91 -5.03 5.86
N LEU A 194 -15.38 -4.66 4.66
CA LEU A 194 -16.81 -4.37 4.44
C LEU A 194 -17.67 -5.65 4.47
N ALA A 195 -17.18 -6.76 3.94
CA ALA A 195 -17.84 -8.07 4.04
C ALA A 195 -17.92 -8.54 5.50
N LEU A 196 -16.83 -8.40 6.26
CA LEU A 196 -16.81 -8.65 7.71
C LEU A 196 -17.80 -7.72 8.44
N LYS A 197 -17.86 -6.44 8.09
CA LYS A 197 -18.85 -5.52 8.66
C LYS A 197 -20.27 -5.99 8.37
N GLY A 198 -20.59 -6.43 7.16
CA GLY A 198 -21.90 -7.02 6.82
C GLY A 198 -22.24 -8.24 7.65
N ALA A 199 -21.23 -9.03 7.99
CA ALA A 199 -21.41 -10.20 8.84
C ALA A 199 -21.62 -9.83 10.32
N TYR A 200 -20.94 -8.81 10.85
CA TYR A 200 -20.95 -8.50 12.29
C TYR A 200 -21.86 -7.33 12.72
N ASP A 201 -22.25 -6.44 11.81
CA ASP A 201 -23.10 -5.28 12.08
C ASP A 201 -24.50 -5.48 11.47
N PRO A 202 -25.54 -5.80 12.27
CA PRO A 202 -26.90 -5.99 11.78
C PRO A 202 -27.51 -4.76 11.08
N GLY A 203 -26.94 -3.57 11.32
CA GLY A 203 -27.37 -2.32 10.69
C GLY A 203 -26.72 -2.06 9.33
N TYR A 204 -25.73 -2.88 8.92
CA TYR A 204 -25.01 -2.72 7.68
C TYR A 204 -25.35 -3.85 6.70
N SER A 205 -25.75 -3.48 5.48
CA SER A 205 -25.96 -4.44 4.39
C SER A 205 -24.77 -4.36 3.45
N PHE A 206 -24.07 -5.48 3.28
CA PHE A 206 -22.99 -5.56 2.31
C PHE A 206 -23.56 -5.66 0.88
N THR A 207 -23.00 -4.92 -0.07
CA THR A 207 -23.46 -4.91 -1.47
C THR A 207 -22.38 -5.46 -2.39
N ILE A 208 -22.73 -6.48 -3.19
CA ILE A 208 -21.90 -6.96 -4.29
C ILE A 208 -22.24 -6.12 -5.53
N THR A 209 -21.28 -5.33 -6.00
CA THR A 209 -21.42 -4.50 -7.20
C THR A 209 -20.94 -5.23 -8.45
N GLY A 210 -21.86 -5.55 -9.35
CA GLY A 210 -21.58 -6.28 -10.58
C GLY A 210 -21.56 -7.79 -10.37
N THR A 211 -22.45 -8.49 -11.08
CA THR A 211 -22.66 -9.95 -11.00
C THR A 211 -22.79 -10.57 -12.40
N ASP A 212 -22.27 -9.89 -13.41
CA ASP A 212 -22.35 -10.22 -14.83
C ASP A 212 -20.98 -10.13 -15.54
N PHE A 213 -19.89 -10.21 -14.77
CA PHE A 213 -18.54 -10.31 -15.33
C PHE A 213 -18.30 -11.68 -15.97
N ASP A 214 -17.41 -11.74 -16.96
CA ASP A 214 -16.95 -12.99 -17.58
C ASP A 214 -16.00 -13.76 -16.64
N THR A 215 -16.58 -14.32 -15.58
CA THR A 215 -15.91 -15.02 -14.47
C THR A 215 -16.81 -16.18 -14.03
N PRO A 216 -16.28 -17.23 -13.38
CA PRO A 216 -17.06 -18.43 -13.06
C PRO A 216 -18.36 -18.20 -12.27
N ASP A 217 -18.40 -17.20 -11.41
CA ASP A 217 -19.58 -16.84 -10.59
C ASP A 217 -20.20 -15.48 -10.92
N GLY A 218 -19.72 -14.82 -11.98
CA GLY A 218 -20.19 -13.51 -12.43
C GLY A 218 -19.65 -12.33 -11.63
N THR A 219 -18.92 -12.53 -10.53
CA THR A 219 -18.38 -11.46 -9.69
C THR A 219 -16.91 -11.17 -9.98
N ALA A 220 -16.45 -9.96 -9.66
CA ALA A 220 -15.09 -9.53 -10.02
C ALA A 220 -14.01 -10.38 -9.32
N LEU A 221 -13.01 -10.84 -10.09
CA LEU A 221 -11.82 -11.52 -9.58
C LEU A 221 -10.74 -10.51 -9.19
N ARG A 222 -10.08 -10.71 -8.05
CA ARG A 222 -8.92 -9.90 -7.61
C ARG A 222 -7.90 -10.75 -6.87
N ASP A 223 -6.64 -10.32 -6.88
CA ASP A 223 -5.59 -10.90 -6.03
C ASP A 223 -5.61 -10.22 -4.64
N TYR A 224 -5.64 -11.04 -3.58
CA TYR A 224 -5.59 -10.62 -2.19
C TYR A 224 -4.37 -11.25 -1.52
N ILE A 225 -3.43 -10.42 -1.10
CA ILE A 225 -2.21 -10.86 -0.43
C ILE A 225 -2.28 -10.54 1.06
N HIS A 226 -1.84 -11.48 1.90
CA HIS A 226 -1.84 -11.26 3.34
C HIS A 226 -0.85 -10.16 3.71
N VAL A 227 -1.24 -9.26 4.61
CA VAL A 227 -0.43 -8.10 4.99
C VAL A 227 0.88 -8.48 5.69
N GLU A 228 0.93 -9.63 6.36
CA GLU A 228 2.19 -10.16 6.90
C GLU A 228 3.15 -10.62 5.78
N ASP A 229 2.64 -11.24 4.71
CA ASP A 229 3.46 -11.62 3.55
C ASP A 229 3.97 -10.36 2.82
N LEU A 230 3.14 -9.32 2.74
CA LEU A 230 3.59 -8.00 2.26
C LEU A 230 4.71 -7.44 3.14
N ALA A 231 4.56 -7.47 4.47
CA ALA A 231 5.58 -6.97 5.38
C ALA A 231 6.90 -7.74 5.25
N GLU A 232 6.84 -9.06 5.09
CA GLU A 232 8.02 -9.90 4.82
C GLU A 232 8.68 -9.51 3.49
N ALA A 233 7.93 -9.33 2.41
CA ALA A 233 8.46 -8.90 1.13
C ALA A 233 9.14 -7.52 1.21
N HIS A 234 8.58 -6.57 1.98
CA HIS A 234 9.21 -5.27 2.21
C HIS A 234 10.52 -5.40 2.99
N LEU A 235 10.58 -6.29 3.99
CA LEU A 235 11.79 -6.55 4.77
C LEU A 235 12.89 -7.19 3.90
N LEU A 236 12.53 -8.16 3.07
CA LEU A 236 13.45 -8.78 2.12
C LEU A 236 14.02 -7.75 1.13
N ALA A 237 13.16 -6.90 0.58
CA ALA A 237 13.58 -5.83 -0.33
C ALA A 237 14.49 -4.81 0.36
N LEU A 238 14.17 -4.41 1.60
CA LEU A 238 15.00 -3.52 2.42
C LEU A 238 16.40 -4.11 2.64
N ASN A 239 16.47 -5.36 3.09
CA ASN A 239 17.73 -6.05 3.33
C ASN A 239 18.54 -6.24 2.03
N ALA A 240 17.88 -6.48 0.89
CA ALA A 240 18.55 -6.60 -0.39
C ALA A 240 19.19 -5.27 -0.83
N LEU A 241 18.49 -4.13 -0.69
CA LEU A 241 19.05 -2.81 -1.00
C LEU A 241 20.22 -2.45 -0.09
N GLU A 242 20.13 -2.77 1.21
CA GLU A 242 21.21 -2.61 2.20
C GLU A 242 22.47 -3.40 1.77
N GLN A 243 22.27 -4.61 1.26
CA GLN A 243 23.33 -5.50 0.77
C GLN A 243 23.84 -5.14 -0.63
N GLY A 244 23.30 -4.09 -1.23
CA GLY A 244 23.79 -3.54 -2.49
C GLY A 244 23.07 -4.03 -3.75
N ALA A 245 21.90 -4.64 -3.63
CA ALA A 245 21.07 -4.96 -4.78
C ALA A 245 20.77 -3.70 -5.62
N PRO A 246 20.70 -3.83 -6.97
CA PRO A 246 20.30 -2.72 -7.83
C PRO A 246 18.83 -2.38 -7.62
N SER A 247 18.42 -1.21 -8.11
CA SER A 247 17.00 -0.87 -8.14
C SER A 247 16.21 -1.88 -8.94
N ASN A 248 15.01 -2.22 -8.47
CA ASN A 248 14.13 -3.12 -9.18
C ASN A 248 12.65 -2.89 -8.80
N ALA A 249 11.74 -3.48 -9.56
CA ALA A 249 10.32 -3.49 -9.26
C ALA A 249 9.79 -4.91 -9.26
N PHE A 250 8.87 -5.23 -8.35
CA PHE A 250 8.34 -6.58 -8.15
C PHE A 250 6.84 -6.51 -7.97
N ASN A 251 6.13 -7.43 -8.63
CA ASN A 251 4.73 -7.68 -8.34
C ASN A 251 4.63 -8.59 -7.11
N LEU A 252 3.80 -8.21 -6.14
CA LEU A 252 3.50 -8.99 -4.94
C LEU A 252 2.02 -9.38 -4.98
N GLY A 253 1.78 -10.69 -5.06
CA GLY A 253 0.46 -11.28 -5.14
C GLY A 253 0.55 -12.78 -4.89
N THR A 254 -0.61 -13.40 -4.75
CA THR A 254 -0.70 -14.87 -4.62
C THR A 254 -0.63 -15.56 -5.98
N GLY A 255 -0.86 -14.81 -7.07
CA GLY A 255 -0.99 -15.36 -8.42
C GLY A 255 -2.32 -16.08 -8.65
N ARG A 256 -3.25 -16.00 -7.68
CA ARG A 256 -4.59 -16.58 -7.77
C ARG A 256 -5.64 -15.46 -7.61
N GLY A 257 -6.47 -15.30 -8.63
CA GLY A 257 -7.69 -14.50 -8.51
C GLY A 257 -8.68 -15.14 -7.54
N THR A 258 -9.23 -14.34 -6.64
CA THR A 258 -10.34 -14.71 -5.74
C THR A 258 -11.51 -13.79 -6.05
N SER A 259 -12.70 -14.37 -6.22
CA SER A 259 -13.90 -13.62 -6.57
C SER A 259 -14.54 -12.94 -5.35
N VAL A 260 -15.43 -11.97 -5.59
CA VAL A 260 -16.21 -11.36 -4.50
C VAL A 260 -17.07 -12.39 -3.79
N ALA A 261 -17.69 -13.32 -4.54
CA ALA A 261 -18.49 -14.39 -3.97
C ALA A 261 -17.65 -15.33 -3.09
N GLU A 262 -16.46 -15.74 -3.55
CA GLU A 262 -15.53 -16.57 -2.76
C GLU A 262 -15.14 -15.90 -1.44
N ILE A 263 -14.95 -14.57 -1.42
CA ILE A 263 -14.66 -13.81 -0.20
C ILE A 263 -15.86 -13.80 0.76
N VAL A 264 -17.07 -13.57 0.24
CA VAL A 264 -18.30 -13.61 1.07
C VAL A 264 -18.49 -14.99 1.67
N ASP A 265 -18.38 -16.05 0.87
CA ASP A 265 -18.48 -17.43 1.33
C ASP A 265 -17.44 -17.77 2.41
N ALA A 266 -16.22 -17.25 2.27
CA ALA A 266 -15.18 -17.41 3.28
C ALA A 266 -15.56 -16.72 4.60
N VAL A 267 -16.08 -15.50 4.56
CA VAL A 267 -16.55 -14.78 5.76
C VAL A 267 -17.70 -15.51 6.45
N GLU A 268 -18.66 -16.04 5.69
CA GLU A 268 -19.79 -16.79 6.23
C GLU A 268 -19.36 -18.09 6.94
N ARG A 269 -18.41 -18.80 6.32
CA ARG A 269 -17.87 -20.05 6.85
C ARG A 269 -17.18 -19.85 8.19
N GLU A 270 -16.35 -18.81 8.32
CA GLU A 270 -15.61 -18.53 9.58
C GLU A 270 -16.53 -18.03 10.71
N ARG A 271 -17.70 -17.45 10.39
CA ARG A 271 -18.65 -16.93 11.38
C ARG A 271 -19.57 -17.99 11.99
N ALA A 272 -19.66 -19.18 11.41
CA ALA A 272 -20.75 -20.13 11.70
C ALA A 272 -22.16 -19.48 11.60
N GLY A 273 -22.38 -18.59 10.61
CA GLY A 273 -23.67 -17.93 10.37
C GLY A 273 -23.67 -16.96 9.17
N ALA A 274 -24.81 -16.82 8.49
CA ALA A 274 -24.95 -16.13 7.19
C ALA A 274 -24.61 -14.62 7.21
N CYS A 275 -23.91 -14.15 6.18
CA CYS A 275 -23.61 -12.75 5.91
C CYS A 275 -24.75 -12.19 5.03
N PRO A 276 -25.57 -11.25 5.52
CA PRO A 276 -26.63 -10.65 4.71
C PRO A 276 -26.04 -9.78 3.59
N ALA A 277 -25.72 -10.41 2.45
CA ALA A 277 -25.28 -9.74 1.22
C ALA A 277 -26.48 -9.42 0.32
N ARG A 278 -26.46 -8.25 -0.31
CA ARG A 278 -27.39 -7.85 -1.38
C ARG A 278 -26.63 -7.70 -2.68
N SER A 279 -27.17 -8.25 -3.76
CA SER A 279 -26.61 -8.06 -5.10
C SER A 279 -27.20 -6.80 -5.73
N ASP A 280 -26.35 -5.96 -6.33
CA ASP A 280 -26.78 -4.84 -7.17
C ASP A 280 -26.16 -4.96 -8.57
N ARG A 281 -26.99 -4.74 -9.59
CA ARG A 281 -26.58 -4.73 -11.01
C ARG A 281 -25.85 -3.44 -11.41
N ALA A 282 -25.64 -2.50 -10.49
CA ALA A 282 -24.97 -1.24 -10.78
C ALA A 282 -23.61 -1.48 -11.48
N ALA A 283 -23.53 -1.01 -12.73
CA ALA A 283 -22.32 -1.06 -13.55
C ALA A 283 -21.18 -0.36 -12.79
N LEU A 284 -20.07 -1.07 -12.59
CA LEU A 284 -18.88 -0.47 -12.01
C LEU A 284 -18.50 0.79 -12.82
N ALA A 285 -18.24 1.90 -12.13
CA ALA A 285 -17.54 3.04 -12.71
C ALA A 285 -16.06 2.72 -13.03
N THR A 286 -15.60 1.51 -12.73
CA THR A 286 -14.24 1.02 -12.95
C THR A 286 -14.30 -0.45 -13.37
N PRO A 287 -14.03 -0.80 -14.64
CA PRO A 287 -14.07 -2.18 -15.09
C PRO A 287 -13.05 -3.05 -14.33
N PRO A 288 -13.27 -4.37 -14.28
CA PRO A 288 -12.34 -5.29 -13.65
C PRO A 288 -10.95 -5.17 -14.30
N VAL A 289 -9.96 -4.86 -13.46
CA VAL A 289 -8.55 -5.12 -13.74
C VAL A 289 -8.24 -6.53 -13.25
#